data_AF-A0AA88KL17-F1
#
_entry.id   AF-A0AA88KL17-F1
#
_cell.length_a   1.000
_cell.length_b   1.000
_cell.length_c   1.000
_cell.angle_alpha   90.00
_cell.angle_beta   90.00
_cell.angle_gamma   90.00
#
_symmetry.space_group_name_H-M   'P 1'
#
loop_
_entity.id
_entity.type
_entity.pdbx_description
1 polymer ?
#
loop_
_entity_poly.entity_id
_entity_poly.type
_entity_poly.pdbx_seq_one_letter_code
_entity_poly.pdbx_strand_id
1 'polypeptide(L)'
;MKRSREDEPTHPPTNPSLAHGIIPFWDEYSQQVSDELWACSRDSFHEFNQYNNKGCTDGWFNFSQFTVIESKPVFDVPLNVHHSITENVAFDNSKKPPQLKKAKKNQKVAQKFQADKSLKIRLYPNEQERTTLNQWMGTARWIYNKCLEFTNKSKGVKKNKKNFRTFVNNDNYQTENQWVVNTPYDVRDAAAIELLTAFKTNFEKKKAGTIDKFMIRFRRKKDRKDHFVLHCKHWKKKNGLYSFIRNIKSAEPLPVELQYDSIIIKNKLNHYYLCIPQVLDIRGENQAPQHSGQVVALDPGVRTFQTTFDLNGYSTKMGLRRCRKNW
;
A
#
# COMPACT_ATOMS: atom_id res chain seq x y z
N MET A 1 40.16 -30.30 -40.05
CA MET A 1 38.73 -30.65 -40.01
C MET A 1 38.13 -29.95 -38.80
N LYS A 2 37.44 -28.83 -39.00
CA LYS A 2 36.88 -27.97 -37.93
C LYS A 2 35.67 -28.69 -37.29
N ARG A 3 35.65 -28.84 -35.96
CA ARG A 3 34.42 -29.13 -35.20
C ARG A 3 33.91 -27.81 -34.64
N SER A 4 32.69 -27.47 -35.01
CA SER A 4 31.90 -26.32 -34.54
C SER A 4 31.62 -26.44 -33.04
N ARG A 5 31.85 -25.33 -32.32
CA ARG A 5 31.38 -25.13 -30.94
C ARG A 5 29.90 -24.77 -31.00
N GLU A 6 29.10 -25.42 -30.17
CA GLU A 6 27.75 -24.98 -29.83
C GLU A 6 27.87 -23.79 -28.86
N ASP A 7 27.16 -22.71 -29.16
CA ASP A 7 27.16 -21.47 -28.38
C ASP A 7 26.30 -21.61 -27.11
N GLU A 8 26.86 -21.28 -25.95
CA GLU A 8 26.13 -21.02 -24.70
C GLU A 8 25.42 -19.64 -24.77
N PRO A 9 24.22 -19.48 -24.19
CA PRO A 9 23.55 -18.18 -24.14
C PRO A 9 24.28 -17.22 -23.18
N THR A 10 24.77 -16.11 -23.75
CA THR A 10 25.47 -15.02 -23.07
C THR A 10 24.56 -14.26 -22.08
N HIS A 11 25.01 -14.09 -20.84
CA HIS A 11 24.41 -13.14 -19.88
C HIS A 11 24.66 -11.67 -20.31
N PRO A 12 23.69 -10.75 -20.16
CA PRO A 12 23.89 -9.34 -20.52
C PRO A 12 24.71 -8.56 -19.47
N PRO A 13 25.47 -7.54 -19.89
CA PRO A 13 26.34 -6.76 -19.00
C PRO A 13 25.57 -5.73 -18.16
N THR A 14 26.13 -5.47 -16.98
CA THR A 14 25.74 -4.46 -15.99
C THR A 14 26.29 -3.07 -16.33
N ASN A 15 25.41 -2.09 -16.64
CA ASN A 15 25.58 -0.66 -16.28
C ASN A 15 24.35 0.20 -16.68
N PRO A 16 23.61 0.83 -15.75
CA PRO A 16 22.46 1.69 -16.07
C PRO A 16 22.76 3.19 -15.86
N SER A 17 23.96 3.65 -16.21
CA SER A 17 24.32 5.06 -16.18
C SER A 17 24.78 5.47 -17.58
N LEU A 18 23.92 6.24 -18.27
CA LEU A 18 24.05 6.79 -19.64
C LEU A 18 23.11 6.16 -20.68
N ALA A 19 21.79 6.27 -20.45
CA ALA A 19 20.82 6.20 -21.54
C ALA A 19 19.59 7.06 -21.19
N HIS A 20 19.50 8.26 -21.78
CA HIS A 20 18.24 9.01 -21.89
C HIS A 20 17.40 8.39 -23.01
N GLY A 21 16.92 7.17 -22.77
CA GLY A 21 16.07 6.43 -23.68
C GLY A 21 15.31 5.39 -22.87
N ILE A 22 13.99 5.39 -22.99
CA ILE A 22 13.13 4.36 -22.42
C ILE A 22 13.63 3.03 -23.00
N ILE A 23 14.29 2.22 -22.19
CA ILE A 23 14.62 0.84 -22.57
C ILE A 23 13.26 0.15 -22.77
N PRO A 24 13.01 -0.49 -23.93
CA PRO A 24 11.71 -1.08 -24.17
C PRO A 24 11.43 -2.12 -23.09
N PHE A 25 10.24 -2.02 -22.48
CA PHE A 25 9.70 -3.00 -21.52
C PHE A 25 9.70 -4.44 -22.08
N TRP A 26 9.80 -4.57 -23.40
CA TRP A 26 9.82 -5.81 -24.14
C TRP A 26 11.25 -6.27 -24.46
N ASP A 27 11.78 -7.21 -23.66
CA ASP A 27 13.04 -7.92 -23.88
C ASP A 27 12.80 -9.45 -24.04
N GLU A 28 13.86 -10.22 -24.31
CA GLU A 28 13.77 -11.68 -24.49
C GLU A 28 13.16 -12.38 -23.26
N TYR A 29 13.43 -11.84 -22.06
CA TYR A 29 12.86 -12.37 -20.81
C TYR A 29 11.35 -12.11 -20.73
N SER A 30 10.89 -10.89 -21.04
CA SER A 30 9.48 -10.54 -21.13
C SER A 30 8.75 -11.38 -22.19
N GLN A 31 9.41 -11.71 -23.30
CA GLN A 31 8.87 -12.60 -24.32
C GLN A 31 8.71 -14.03 -23.81
N GLN A 32 9.73 -14.58 -23.13
CA GLN A 32 9.69 -15.92 -22.59
C GLN A 32 8.60 -16.08 -21.51
N VAL A 33 8.47 -15.10 -20.61
CA VAL A 33 7.41 -15.05 -19.60
C VAL A 33 6.03 -14.91 -20.25
N SER A 34 5.93 -14.17 -21.35
CA SER A 34 4.67 -14.02 -22.09
C SER A 34 4.22 -15.34 -22.73
N ASP A 35 5.16 -16.09 -23.30
CA ASP A 35 4.87 -17.41 -23.88
C ASP A 35 4.46 -18.43 -22.82
N GLU A 36 5.11 -18.42 -21.65
CA GLU A 36 4.73 -19.30 -20.53
C GLU A 36 3.37 -18.95 -19.90
N LEU A 37 3.06 -17.65 -19.78
CA LEU A 37 1.84 -17.17 -19.12
C LEU A 37 0.67 -16.95 -20.10
N TRP A 38 0.85 -17.26 -21.39
CA TRP A 38 -0.11 -16.93 -22.43
C TRP A 38 -0.48 -15.43 -22.42
N ALA A 39 0.51 -14.56 -22.24
CA ALA A 39 0.36 -13.10 -22.35
C ALA A 39 0.65 -12.60 -23.79
N CYS A 40 0.45 -11.30 -24.04
CA CYS A 40 0.53 -10.68 -25.37
C CYS A 40 1.98 -10.50 -25.86
N SER A 41 2.24 -10.48 -27.17
CA SER A 41 3.58 -10.21 -27.75
C SER A 41 3.83 -8.71 -28.03
N ARG A 42 5.07 -8.36 -28.40
CA ARG A 42 5.62 -6.98 -28.60
C ARG A 42 4.68 -5.99 -29.30
N ASP A 43 3.87 -6.47 -30.23
CA ASP A 43 3.03 -5.64 -31.11
C ASP A 43 1.72 -5.15 -30.46
N SER A 44 1.51 -5.49 -29.17
CA SER A 44 0.28 -5.19 -28.44
C SER A 44 0.23 -3.80 -27.79
N PHE A 45 1.31 -3.01 -27.90
CA PHE A 45 1.43 -1.69 -27.28
C PHE A 45 1.40 -0.60 -28.36
N HIS A 46 0.25 0.05 -28.52
CA HIS A 46 0.16 1.35 -29.19
C HIS A 46 -0.32 2.39 -28.18
N GLU A 47 0.33 3.55 -28.20
CA GLU A 47 0.02 4.68 -27.34
C GLU A 47 -1.46 5.04 -27.41
N PHE A 48 -1.99 5.41 -26.25
CA PHE A 48 -3.39 5.67 -25.96
C PHE A 48 -3.84 7.01 -26.56
N ASN A 49 -3.73 7.17 -27.88
CA ASN A 49 -4.24 8.33 -28.59
C ASN A 49 -4.76 7.91 -29.97
N GLN A 50 -6.02 8.28 -30.23
CA GLN A 50 -6.79 8.10 -31.47
C GLN A 50 -7.61 6.81 -31.56
N TYR A 51 -8.87 6.92 -31.15
CA TYR A 51 -9.96 6.09 -31.67
C TYR A 51 -10.04 6.28 -33.19
N ASN A 52 -9.62 5.27 -33.94
CA ASN A 52 -10.09 5.07 -35.30
C ASN A 52 -10.26 3.58 -35.54
N ASN A 53 -11.42 3.22 -36.09
CA ASN A 53 -11.89 1.87 -36.41
C ASN A 53 -11.02 1.16 -37.47
N LYS A 54 -9.74 0.90 -37.17
CA LYS A 54 -8.91 -0.03 -37.93
C LYS A 54 -8.33 -1.03 -36.95
N GLY A 55 -8.94 -2.22 -36.96
CA GLY A 55 -8.68 -3.29 -36.02
C GLY A 55 -7.21 -3.67 -35.99
N CYS A 56 -6.59 -3.49 -34.81
CA CYS A 56 -5.39 -4.21 -34.46
C CYS A 56 -5.79 -5.69 -34.24
N THR A 57 -5.16 -6.61 -34.94
CA THR A 57 -5.37 -8.04 -34.71
C THR A 57 -4.39 -8.48 -33.64
N ASP A 58 -4.94 -8.97 -32.52
CA ASP A 58 -4.24 -9.65 -31.41
C ASP A 58 -3.60 -8.79 -30.30
N GLY A 59 -4.44 -8.04 -29.55
CA GLY A 59 -4.06 -7.35 -28.31
C GLY A 59 -5.11 -7.48 -27.18
N TRP A 60 -4.68 -7.31 -25.93
CA TRP A 60 -5.56 -7.23 -24.75
C TRP A 60 -6.66 -6.16 -24.85
N PHE A 61 -6.39 -5.12 -25.64
CA PHE A 61 -7.29 -4.00 -25.92
C PHE A 61 -8.20 -4.24 -27.13
N ASN A 62 -8.34 -5.48 -27.59
CA ASN A 62 -9.31 -5.80 -28.62
C ASN A 62 -10.72 -5.79 -28.06
N PHE A 63 -11.54 -4.91 -28.63
CA PHE A 63 -12.96 -4.80 -28.36
C PHE A 63 -13.72 -5.36 -29.56
N SER A 64 -14.57 -6.35 -29.32
CA SER A 64 -15.60 -6.73 -30.28
C SER A 64 -16.95 -6.34 -29.70
N GLN A 65 -17.61 -5.36 -30.33
CA GLN A 65 -18.99 -5.03 -30.05
C GLN A 65 -19.89 -5.99 -30.81
N PHE A 66 -20.89 -6.55 -30.14
CA PHE A 66 -21.95 -7.32 -30.79
C PHE A 66 -23.30 -6.94 -30.19
N THR A 67 -24.31 -6.93 -31.06
CA THR A 67 -25.70 -6.71 -30.68
C THR A 67 -26.34 -8.06 -30.46
N VAL A 68 -27.00 -8.23 -29.31
CA VAL A 68 -27.83 -9.42 -29.08
C VAL A 68 -29.11 -9.22 -29.91
N ILE A 69 -29.28 -10.03 -30.96
CA ILE A 69 -30.54 -10.05 -31.72
C ILE A 69 -31.62 -10.59 -30.78
N GLU A 70 -32.71 -9.83 -30.61
CA GLU A 70 -33.84 -10.17 -29.75
C GLU A 70 -34.29 -11.63 -29.99
N SER A 71 -34.05 -12.51 -29.02
CA SER A 71 -34.84 -13.72 -28.87
C SER A 71 -36.11 -13.34 -28.13
N LYS A 72 -37.28 -13.60 -28.74
CA LYS A 72 -38.60 -13.38 -28.14
C LYS A 72 -38.61 -13.87 -26.67
N PRO A 73 -39.13 -13.07 -25.71
CA PRO A 73 -39.16 -13.49 -24.32
C PRO A 73 -40.05 -14.73 -24.17
N VAL A 74 -39.52 -15.79 -23.58
CA VAL A 74 -40.27 -17.04 -23.29
C VAL A 74 -40.91 -17.02 -21.90
N PHE A 75 -40.76 -15.94 -21.12
CA PHE A 75 -41.38 -15.86 -19.80
C PHE A 75 -41.86 -14.44 -19.47
N ASP A 76 -43.16 -14.31 -19.20
CA ASP A 76 -43.77 -13.15 -18.54
C ASP A 76 -43.31 -13.14 -17.08
N VAL A 77 -42.61 -12.08 -16.68
CA VAL A 77 -42.32 -11.79 -15.26
C VAL A 77 -43.10 -10.53 -14.88
N PRO A 78 -43.87 -10.53 -13.77
CA PRO A 78 -44.70 -9.41 -13.41
C PRO A 78 -43.86 -8.16 -13.11
N LEU A 79 -44.28 -7.06 -13.70
CA LEU A 79 -43.74 -5.72 -13.56
C LEU A 79 -44.02 -5.17 -12.14
N ASN A 80 -43.20 -5.54 -11.15
CA ASN A 80 -43.30 -4.95 -9.80
C ASN A 80 -41.97 -5.00 -9.03
N VAL A 81 -40.93 -4.33 -9.53
CA VAL A 81 -39.76 -3.96 -8.70
C VAL A 81 -39.22 -2.60 -9.14
N HIS A 82 -40.03 -1.54 -9.03
CA HIS A 82 -39.53 -0.18 -9.28
C HIS A 82 -40.06 0.92 -8.33
N HIS A 83 -40.67 0.54 -7.21
CA HIS A 83 -41.30 1.51 -6.30
C HIS A 83 -40.75 1.56 -4.85
N SER A 84 -39.57 0.99 -4.57
CA SER A 84 -39.02 1.02 -3.19
C SER A 84 -37.77 1.88 -2.98
N ILE A 85 -37.40 2.78 -3.91
CA ILE A 85 -36.22 3.66 -3.74
C ILE A 85 -36.58 5.17 -3.70
N THR A 86 -37.87 5.51 -3.69
CA THR A 86 -38.31 6.91 -3.56
C THR A 86 -39.26 7.08 -2.38
N GLU A 87 -38.74 6.94 -1.17
CA GLU A 87 -39.30 7.65 -0.01
C GLU A 87 -38.27 8.66 0.48
N ASN A 88 -38.58 9.92 0.17
CA ASN A 88 -37.76 11.07 0.45
C ASN A 88 -37.68 11.35 1.94
N VAL A 89 -36.45 11.58 2.37
CA VAL A 89 -36.03 12.16 3.64
C VAL A 89 -36.66 13.53 3.82
N ALA A 90 -37.56 13.68 4.80
CA ALA A 90 -38.03 14.97 5.27
C ALA A 90 -36.94 15.63 6.16
N PHE A 91 -36.46 16.80 5.74
CA PHE A 91 -35.57 17.64 6.54
C PHE A 91 -36.38 18.42 7.59
N ASP A 92 -36.20 18.12 8.87
CA ASP A 92 -36.71 18.94 9.98
C ASP A 92 -35.71 20.06 10.34
N ASN A 93 -36.04 21.28 9.95
CA ASN A 93 -35.27 22.51 10.17
C ASN A 93 -35.64 23.20 11.50
N SER A 94 -35.54 22.51 12.63
CA SER A 94 -35.96 23.09 13.92
C SER A 94 -35.03 22.81 15.12
N LYS A 95 -33.71 23.03 15.00
CA LYS A 95 -32.83 23.16 16.20
C LYS A 95 -31.82 24.31 16.07
N LYS A 96 -32.03 25.37 16.86
CA LYS A 96 -31.11 26.51 17.02
C LYS A 96 -29.77 26.06 17.65
N PRO A 97 -28.62 26.60 17.21
CA PRO A 97 -27.31 26.24 17.77
C PRO A 97 -27.07 26.89 19.15
N PRO A 98 -26.36 26.20 20.08
CA PRO A 98 -26.02 26.75 21.38
C PRO A 98 -24.89 27.80 21.28
N GLN A 99 -25.02 28.85 22.07
CA GLN A 99 -24.17 30.05 22.05
C GLN A 99 -22.71 29.78 22.48
N LEU A 100 -21.78 30.37 21.74
CA LEU A 100 -20.33 30.34 21.95
C LEU A 100 -19.92 31.08 23.22
N LYS A 101 -19.39 30.36 24.22
CA LYS A 101 -18.61 30.96 25.32
C LYS A 101 -17.19 31.27 24.83
N LYS A 102 -16.77 32.53 24.98
CA LYS A 102 -15.45 33.03 24.54
C LYS A 102 -14.31 32.31 25.29
N ALA A 103 -13.53 31.51 24.56
CA ALA A 103 -12.33 30.85 25.08
C ALA A 103 -11.10 31.76 24.96
N LYS A 104 -10.29 31.78 26.03
CA LYS A 104 -9.02 32.50 26.15
C LYS A 104 -8.03 32.03 25.08
N LYS A 105 -7.24 32.97 24.51
CA LYS A 105 -6.22 32.74 23.48
C LYS A 105 -5.15 31.75 23.95
N ASN A 106 -5.30 30.48 23.59
CA ASN A 106 -4.20 29.53 23.50
C ASN A 106 -3.79 29.40 22.03
N GLN A 107 -2.49 29.41 21.77
CA GLN A 107 -1.90 29.27 20.44
C GLN A 107 -2.53 28.07 19.72
N LYS A 108 -3.14 28.31 18.55
CA LYS A 108 -3.76 27.28 17.72
C LYS A 108 -2.67 26.29 17.26
N VAL A 109 -2.53 25.18 17.97
CA VAL A 109 -2.01 23.95 17.36
C VAL A 109 -2.98 23.62 16.24
N ALA A 110 -2.52 23.67 14.99
CA ALA A 110 -3.34 23.29 13.85
C ALA A 110 -3.97 21.92 14.11
N GLN A 111 -5.29 21.80 13.97
CA GLN A 111 -5.99 20.53 14.11
C GLN A 111 -5.44 19.57 13.05
N LYS A 112 -4.60 18.61 13.46
CA LYS A 112 -4.17 17.54 12.58
C LYS A 112 -5.38 16.62 12.35
N PHE A 113 -5.81 16.51 11.10
CA PHE A 113 -6.87 15.58 10.70
C PHE A 113 -6.43 14.13 10.95
N GLN A 114 -7.38 13.21 11.04
CA GLN A 114 -7.08 11.80 11.20
C GLN A 114 -6.44 11.24 9.92
N ALA A 115 -5.40 10.42 10.07
CA ALA A 115 -4.72 9.79 8.94
C ALA A 115 -5.35 8.42 8.65
N ASP A 116 -6.26 8.38 7.68
CA ASP A 116 -7.07 7.19 7.36
C ASP A 116 -6.55 6.39 6.14
N LYS A 117 -5.54 6.89 5.42
CA LYS A 117 -4.83 6.15 4.37
C LYS A 117 -3.32 6.14 4.59
N SER A 118 -2.60 5.26 3.91
CA SER A 118 -1.13 5.25 3.92
C SER A 118 -0.56 5.12 2.51
N LEU A 119 0.32 6.04 2.15
CA LEU A 119 1.18 5.94 0.96
C LEU A 119 2.39 5.07 1.28
N LYS A 120 2.70 4.11 0.41
CA LYS A 120 3.78 3.15 0.60
C LYS A 120 4.79 3.24 -0.54
N ILE A 121 5.90 3.93 -0.28
CA ILE A 121 6.97 4.15 -1.27
C ILE A 121 8.06 3.09 -1.10
N ARG A 122 8.47 2.42 -2.19
CA ARG A 122 9.59 1.47 -2.18
C ARG A 122 10.92 2.20 -2.11
N LEU A 123 11.79 1.74 -1.21
CA LEU A 123 13.16 2.23 -1.01
C LEU A 123 14.18 1.19 -1.48
N TYR A 124 15.30 1.69 -2.01
CA TYR A 124 16.45 0.93 -2.53
C TYR A 124 17.72 1.36 -1.81
N PRO A 125 17.88 1.02 -0.52
CA PRO A 125 19.07 1.39 0.24
C PRO A 125 20.32 0.68 -0.30
N ASN A 126 21.43 1.41 -0.31
CA ASN A 126 22.76 0.86 -0.52
C ASN A 126 23.19 -0.01 0.69
N GLU A 127 24.38 -0.60 0.65
CA GLU A 127 24.83 -1.54 1.67
C GLU A 127 24.97 -0.92 3.07
N GLN A 128 25.51 0.30 3.16
CA GLN A 128 25.70 1.00 4.43
C GLN A 128 24.35 1.42 5.04
N GLU A 129 23.46 1.97 4.21
CA GLU A 129 22.09 2.33 4.61
C GLU A 129 21.32 1.09 5.06
N ARG A 130 21.44 -0.02 4.32
CA ARG A 130 20.79 -1.29 4.64
C ARG A 130 21.27 -1.85 5.98
N THR A 131 22.56 -1.79 6.25
CA THR A 131 23.15 -2.21 7.53
C THR A 131 22.56 -1.39 8.68
N THR A 132 22.51 -0.07 8.51
CA THR A 132 21.95 0.85 9.50
C THR A 132 20.45 0.58 9.75
N LEU A 133 19.65 0.46 8.69
CA LEU A 133 18.22 0.14 8.80
C LEU A 133 17.98 -1.21 9.47
N ASN A 134 18.75 -2.24 9.11
CA ASN A 134 18.65 -3.57 9.72
C ASN A 134 19.02 -3.56 11.20
N GLN A 135 20.06 -2.80 11.57
CA GLN A 135 20.45 -2.63 12.96
C GLN A 135 19.33 -1.96 13.75
N TRP A 136 18.77 -0.86 13.23
CA TRP A 136 17.69 -0.15 13.92
C TRP A 136 16.42 -0.99 14.09
N MET A 137 16.01 -1.73 13.04
CA MET A 137 14.89 -2.68 13.15
C MET A 137 15.20 -3.81 14.14
N GLY A 138 16.42 -4.35 14.10
CA GLY A 138 16.87 -5.39 15.03
C GLY A 138 16.81 -4.93 16.49
N THR A 139 17.32 -3.74 16.77
CA THR A 139 17.27 -3.13 18.10
C THR A 139 15.84 -2.83 18.52
N ALA A 140 15.01 -2.22 17.66
CA ALA A 140 13.60 -1.97 17.95
C ALA A 140 12.87 -3.27 18.33
N ARG A 141 13.09 -4.35 17.57
CA ARG A 141 12.54 -5.68 17.86
C ARG A 141 13.01 -6.23 19.20
N TRP A 142 14.30 -6.11 19.49
CA TRP A 142 14.89 -6.59 20.74
C TRP A 142 14.34 -5.83 21.94
N ILE A 143 14.25 -4.50 21.87
CA ILE A 143 13.68 -3.63 22.92
C ILE A 143 12.23 -3.99 23.19
N TYR A 144 11.41 -4.12 22.14
CA TYR A 144 10.03 -4.57 22.26
C TYR A 144 9.93 -5.89 23.03
N ASN A 145 10.75 -6.87 22.64
CA ASN A 145 10.77 -8.18 23.28
C ASN A 145 11.26 -8.11 24.72
N LYS A 146 12.26 -7.28 25.04
CA LYS A 146 12.73 -7.08 26.42
C LYS A 146 11.66 -6.47 27.32
N CYS A 147 10.96 -5.45 26.83
CA CYS A 147 9.83 -4.87 27.56
C CYS A 147 8.69 -5.89 27.77
N LEU A 148 8.43 -6.76 26.79
CA LEU A 148 7.43 -7.83 26.91
C LEU A 148 7.87 -8.91 27.89
N GLU A 149 9.14 -9.31 27.86
CA GLU A 149 9.74 -10.26 28.81
C GLU A 149 9.60 -9.74 30.25
N PHE A 150 9.99 -8.48 30.48
CA PHE A 150 9.81 -7.82 31.78
C PHE A 150 8.35 -7.82 32.22
N THR A 151 7.43 -7.45 31.32
CA THR A 151 5.99 -7.42 31.63
C THR A 151 5.43 -8.80 31.99
N ASN A 152 5.90 -9.86 31.34
CA ASN A 152 5.45 -11.22 31.61
C ASN A 152 6.01 -11.77 32.93
N LYS A 153 7.26 -11.42 33.29
CA LYS A 153 7.90 -11.83 34.55
C LYS A 153 7.37 -11.06 35.75
N SER A 154 7.16 -9.75 35.60
CA SER A 154 6.73 -8.87 36.69
C SER A 154 5.21 -8.82 36.84
N LYS A 155 4.61 -9.90 37.36
CA LYS A 155 3.18 -9.94 37.72
C LYS A 155 2.88 -8.84 38.75
N GLY A 156 1.90 -7.97 38.45
CA GLY A 156 1.46 -6.88 39.34
C GLY A 156 2.14 -5.52 39.11
N VAL A 157 3.24 -5.45 38.34
CA VAL A 157 3.87 -4.16 38.02
C VAL A 157 3.04 -3.41 36.97
N LYS A 158 2.83 -2.11 37.21
CA LYS A 158 2.10 -1.24 36.28
C LYS A 158 2.84 -1.14 34.95
N LYS A 159 2.11 -1.38 33.85
CA LYS A 159 2.60 -1.24 32.47
C LYS A 159 2.61 0.24 32.11
N ASN A 160 3.73 0.92 32.31
CA ASN A 160 3.84 2.36 32.04
C ASN A 160 5.16 2.71 31.36
N LYS A 161 5.22 3.92 30.78
CA LYS A 161 6.40 4.41 30.06
C LYS A 161 7.64 4.52 30.97
N LYS A 162 7.47 4.86 32.24
CA LYS A 162 8.58 4.99 33.20
C LYS A 162 9.33 3.67 33.36
N ASN A 163 8.61 2.57 33.52
CA ASN A 163 9.20 1.24 33.70
C ASN A 163 9.89 0.72 32.43
N PHE A 164 9.42 1.11 31.24
CA PHE A 164 10.08 0.69 30.00
C PHE A 164 11.29 1.55 29.63
N ARG A 165 11.39 2.78 30.13
CA ARG A 165 12.55 3.65 29.89
C ARG A 165 13.87 3.10 30.42
N THR A 166 13.83 2.20 31.40
CA THR A 166 15.03 1.47 31.86
C THR A 166 15.65 0.62 30.75
N PHE A 167 14.88 0.16 29.78
CA PHE A 167 15.39 -0.57 28.62
C PHE A 167 15.72 0.36 27.45
N VAL A 168 15.51 1.68 27.56
CA VAL A 168 15.70 2.62 26.45
C VAL A 168 16.89 3.55 26.71
N ASN A 169 17.14 3.93 27.96
CA ASN A 169 18.19 4.88 28.31
C ASN A 169 19.60 4.32 28.03
N ASN A 170 20.50 5.19 27.54
CA ASN A 170 21.87 4.81 27.17
C ASN A 170 22.71 4.35 28.36
N ASP A 171 22.49 4.94 29.53
CA ASP A 171 23.29 4.67 30.74
C ASP A 171 23.24 3.20 31.15
N ASN A 172 22.19 2.48 30.76
CA ASN A 172 22.02 1.06 31.04
C ASN A 172 22.80 0.13 30.09
N TYR A 173 23.52 0.69 29.12
CA TYR A 173 24.23 -0.06 28.08
C TYR A 173 25.73 0.27 28.00
N GLN A 174 26.31 0.77 29.10
CA GLN A 174 27.74 1.10 29.14
C GLN A 174 28.64 -0.15 29.16
N THR A 175 28.22 -1.22 29.83
CA THR A 175 28.99 -2.47 29.98
C THR A 175 28.47 -3.58 29.06
N GLU A 176 27.20 -3.93 29.17
CA GLU A 176 26.56 -4.98 28.38
C GLU A 176 25.71 -4.40 27.25
N ASN A 177 25.61 -5.14 26.13
CA ASN A 177 24.76 -4.79 24.99
C ASN A 177 25.00 -3.37 24.42
N GLN A 178 26.25 -2.91 24.41
CA GLN A 178 26.65 -1.58 23.91
C GLN A 178 26.14 -1.28 22.50
N TRP A 179 25.97 -2.31 21.66
CA TRP A 179 25.41 -2.22 20.31
C TRP A 179 24.02 -1.58 20.25
N VAL A 180 23.26 -1.56 21.36
CA VAL A 180 21.94 -0.90 21.48
C VAL A 180 22.07 0.63 21.36
N VAL A 181 23.17 1.21 21.86
CA VAL A 181 23.42 2.67 21.86
C VAL A 181 23.63 3.21 20.45
N ASN A 182 24.13 2.36 19.54
CA ASN A 182 24.28 2.68 18.12
C ASN A 182 22.94 2.93 17.41
N THR A 183 21.82 2.52 18.01
CA THR A 183 20.47 2.85 17.53
C THR A 183 19.96 4.10 18.25
N PRO A 184 19.40 5.10 17.53
CA PRO A 184 18.86 6.30 18.13
C PRO A 184 17.87 6.02 19.27
N TYR A 185 17.90 6.86 20.31
CA TYR A 185 16.99 6.76 21.46
C TYR A 185 15.52 6.71 21.02
N ASP A 186 15.13 7.59 20.09
CA ASP A 186 13.74 7.71 19.62
C ASP A 186 13.23 6.42 18.95
N VAL A 187 14.09 5.67 18.23
CA VAL A 187 13.72 4.35 17.66
C VAL A 187 13.42 3.35 18.78
N ARG A 188 14.25 3.34 19.83
CA ARG A 188 14.09 2.44 20.98
C ARG A 188 12.86 2.82 21.82
N ASP A 189 12.65 4.11 22.10
CA ASP A 189 11.47 4.61 22.82
C ASP A 189 10.19 4.29 22.06
N ALA A 190 10.18 4.48 20.74
CA ALA A 190 9.03 4.15 19.90
C ALA A 190 8.67 2.65 19.96
N ALA A 191 9.67 1.76 19.97
CA ALA A 191 9.44 0.32 20.10
C ALA A 191 8.81 -0.05 21.47
N ALA A 192 9.26 0.60 22.54
CA ALA A 192 8.68 0.43 23.87
C ALA A 192 7.24 0.99 23.96
N ILE A 193 6.99 2.16 23.37
CA ILE A 193 5.66 2.76 23.28
C ILE A 193 4.72 1.87 22.47
N GLU A 194 5.19 1.25 21.39
CA GLU A 194 4.38 0.37 20.57
C GLU A 194 3.80 -0.80 21.38
N LEU A 195 4.60 -1.38 22.29
CA LEU A 195 4.12 -2.40 23.22
C LEU A 195 3.07 -1.85 24.19
N LEU A 196 3.28 -0.66 24.76
CA LEU A 196 2.32 -0.02 25.67
C LEU A 196 0.98 0.26 24.96
N THR A 197 1.04 0.78 23.74
CA THR A 197 -0.14 1.02 22.90
C THR A 197 -0.86 -0.28 22.56
N ALA A 198 -0.12 -1.36 22.27
CA ALA A 198 -0.72 -2.67 22.03
C ALA A 198 -1.46 -3.20 23.27
N PHE A 199 -0.92 -3.03 24.47
CA PHE A 199 -1.65 -3.35 25.70
C PHE A 199 -2.89 -2.46 25.85
N LYS A 200 -2.74 -1.14 25.77
CA LYS A 200 -3.82 -0.17 25.97
C LYS A 200 -5.01 -0.44 25.03
N THR A 201 -4.74 -0.58 23.73
CA THR A 201 -5.77 -0.82 22.71
C THR A 201 -6.49 -2.15 22.92
N ASN A 202 -5.78 -3.22 23.29
CA ASN A 202 -6.43 -4.50 23.58
C ASN A 202 -7.24 -4.48 24.89
N PHE A 203 -6.79 -3.76 25.92
CA PHE A 203 -7.59 -3.56 27.14
C PHE A 203 -8.86 -2.75 26.86
N GLU A 204 -8.78 -1.72 26.01
CA GLU A 204 -9.95 -0.95 25.57
C GLU A 204 -10.94 -1.83 24.78
N LYS A 205 -10.45 -2.64 23.84
CA LYS A 205 -11.29 -3.62 23.11
C LYS A 205 -11.94 -4.65 24.03
N LYS A 206 -11.23 -5.11 25.06
CA LYS A 206 -11.78 -6.03 26.05
C LYS A 206 -12.86 -5.34 26.90
N LYS A 207 -12.62 -4.10 27.33
CA LYS A 207 -13.61 -3.30 28.07
C LYS A 207 -14.86 -3.01 27.23
N ALA A 208 -14.69 -2.80 25.93
CA ALA A 208 -15.79 -2.62 24.99
C ALA A 208 -16.51 -3.92 24.61
N GLY A 209 -16.09 -5.08 25.13
CA GLY A 209 -16.70 -6.38 24.80
C GLY A 209 -16.41 -6.87 23.39
N THR A 210 -15.49 -6.23 22.65
CA THR A 210 -15.12 -6.66 21.29
C THR A 210 -14.26 -7.93 21.29
N ILE A 211 -13.50 -8.16 22.37
CA ILE A 211 -12.65 -9.35 22.54
C ILE A 211 -12.72 -9.86 23.99
N ASP A 212 -12.77 -11.17 24.19
CA ASP A 212 -12.79 -11.75 25.55
C ASP A 212 -11.39 -11.83 26.17
N LYS A 213 -10.41 -12.19 25.34
CA LYS A 213 -9.01 -12.41 25.73
C LYS A 213 -8.07 -11.99 24.62
N PHE A 214 -6.86 -11.60 25.02
CA PHE A 214 -5.78 -11.30 24.09
C PHE A 214 -4.44 -11.78 24.65
N MET A 215 -3.51 -12.06 23.74
CA MET A 215 -2.15 -12.42 24.08
C MET A 215 -1.18 -11.67 23.16
N ILE A 216 -0.33 -10.85 23.75
CA ILE A 216 0.74 -10.17 23.03
C ILE A 216 1.93 -11.13 22.92
N ARG A 217 2.44 -11.32 21.70
CA ARG A 217 3.51 -12.26 21.38
C ARG A 217 4.84 -11.54 21.17
N PHE A 218 5.95 -12.24 21.42
CA PHE A 218 7.28 -11.79 21.03
C PHE A 218 7.38 -11.69 19.51
N ARG A 219 8.10 -10.66 19.04
CA ARG A 219 8.45 -10.46 17.63
C ARG A 219 9.61 -11.34 17.23
N ARG A 220 9.57 -11.88 16.01
CA ARG A 220 10.63 -12.74 15.46
C ARG A 220 11.33 -12.05 14.31
N LYS A 221 12.63 -12.32 14.15
CA LYS A 221 13.41 -11.82 13.00
C LYS A 221 12.86 -12.28 11.64
N LYS A 222 12.22 -13.46 11.60
CA LYS A 222 11.63 -14.08 10.40
C LYS A 222 10.14 -13.75 10.21
N ASP A 223 9.60 -12.77 10.94
CA ASP A 223 8.21 -12.34 10.75
C ASP A 223 7.98 -11.78 9.34
N ARG A 224 6.72 -11.68 8.94
CA ARG A 224 6.34 -11.18 7.59
C ARG A 224 6.88 -9.77 7.33
N LYS A 225 7.00 -8.97 8.37
CA LYS A 225 7.45 -7.58 8.34
C LYS A 225 8.28 -7.30 9.58
N ASP A 226 9.31 -6.50 9.40
CA ASP A 226 10.10 -5.91 10.47
C ASP A 226 10.14 -4.40 10.26
N HIS A 227 10.14 -3.62 11.32
CA HIS A 227 9.91 -2.18 11.18
C HIS A 227 10.45 -1.37 12.35
N PHE A 228 10.56 -0.06 12.10
CA PHE A 228 10.69 0.94 13.16
C PHE A 228 9.94 2.22 12.78
N VAL A 229 9.58 3.00 13.80
CA VAL A 229 8.91 4.28 13.64
C VAL A 229 9.93 5.37 13.32
N LEU A 230 9.66 6.12 12.26
CA LEU A 230 10.37 7.32 11.87
C LEU A 230 9.55 8.55 12.26
N HIS A 231 9.94 9.23 13.33
CA HIS A 231 9.24 10.44 13.74
C HIS A 231 9.42 11.58 12.73
N CYS A 232 8.33 12.30 12.42
CA CYS A 232 8.35 13.38 11.43
C CYS A 232 9.29 14.53 11.81
N LYS A 233 9.54 14.72 13.12
CA LYS A 233 10.52 15.69 13.66
C LYS A 233 11.94 15.49 13.13
N HIS A 234 12.31 14.26 12.75
CA HIS A 234 13.62 13.97 12.20
C HIS A 234 13.70 14.21 10.69
N TRP A 235 12.56 14.18 10.00
CA TRP A 235 12.51 14.35 8.54
C TRP A 235 12.91 15.76 8.11
N LYS A 236 12.50 16.77 8.89
CA LYS A 236 12.81 18.19 8.60
C LYS A 236 14.30 18.53 8.77
N LYS A 237 15.09 17.68 9.41
CA LYS A 237 16.49 17.98 9.71
C LYS A 237 17.36 17.67 8.50
N LYS A 238 18.06 18.70 8.00
CA LYS A 238 19.00 18.54 6.88
C LYS A 238 20.21 17.67 7.25
N ASN A 239 20.62 17.68 8.51
CA ASN A 239 21.77 16.93 9.03
C ASN A 239 21.35 16.07 10.24
N GLY A 240 22.08 14.98 10.49
CA GLY A 240 21.95 14.15 11.69
C GLY A 240 21.71 12.66 11.38
N LEU A 241 21.52 11.85 12.42
CA LEU A 241 21.45 10.39 12.30
C LEU A 241 20.40 9.86 11.31
N TYR A 242 19.31 10.61 11.10
CA TYR A 242 18.22 10.22 10.21
C TYR A 242 18.31 10.84 8.82
N SER A 243 19.24 11.77 8.58
CA SER A 243 19.24 12.56 7.34
C SER A 243 19.50 11.72 6.10
N PHE A 244 20.15 10.56 6.23
CA PHE A 244 20.38 9.64 5.11
C PHE A 244 19.07 9.10 4.53
N ILE A 245 18.01 8.95 5.33
CA ILE A 245 16.76 8.29 4.90
C ILE A 245 16.10 9.03 3.73
N ARG A 246 16.18 10.37 3.70
CA ARG A 246 15.60 11.18 2.62
C ARG A 246 16.38 11.08 1.30
N ASN A 247 17.61 10.58 1.36
CA ASN A 247 18.50 10.46 0.22
C ASN A 247 18.55 9.02 -0.32
N ILE A 248 17.88 8.08 0.34
CA ILE A 248 17.77 6.70 -0.15
C ILE A 248 17.05 6.72 -1.50
N LYS A 249 17.62 6.04 -2.50
CA LYS A 249 16.98 5.86 -3.81
C LYS A 249 15.59 5.24 -3.63
N SER A 250 14.57 5.79 -4.27
CA SER A 250 13.18 5.34 -4.12
C SER A 250 12.51 5.13 -5.47
N ALA A 251 11.41 4.36 -5.48
CA ALA A 251 10.60 4.14 -6.69
C ALA A 251 9.79 5.39 -7.09
N GLU A 252 9.41 6.18 -6.10
CA GLU A 252 8.69 7.45 -6.25
C GLU A 252 9.46 8.54 -5.49
N PRO A 253 9.38 9.82 -5.91
CA PRO A 253 10.01 10.91 -5.17
C PRO A 253 9.57 10.94 -3.70
N LEU A 254 10.54 11.02 -2.79
CA LEU A 254 10.24 11.14 -1.36
C LEU A 254 9.65 12.53 -1.06
N PRO A 255 8.68 12.63 -0.13
CA PRO A 255 8.03 13.90 0.16
C PRO A 255 9.00 14.87 0.81
N VAL A 256 8.84 16.16 0.48
CA VAL A 256 9.61 17.25 1.10
C VAL A 256 9.36 17.32 2.61
N GLU A 257 8.11 17.12 3.04
CA GLU A 257 7.72 17.10 4.44
C GLU A 257 6.88 15.88 4.81
N LEU A 258 7.05 15.39 6.05
CA LEU A 258 6.16 14.42 6.68
C LEU A 258 5.25 15.14 7.68
N GLN A 259 3.94 14.99 7.50
CA GLN A 259 2.94 15.55 8.43
C GLN A 259 2.78 14.71 9.71
N TYR A 260 2.91 13.39 9.56
CA TYR A 260 2.75 12.38 10.60
C TYR A 260 4.01 11.53 10.74
N ASP A 261 4.15 10.89 11.90
CA ASP A 261 5.16 9.86 12.09
C ASP A 261 4.93 8.74 11.07
N SER A 262 6.00 8.32 10.43
CA SER A 262 5.98 7.31 9.37
C SER A 262 6.64 6.03 9.85
N ILE A 263 6.52 4.95 9.08
CA ILE A 263 7.10 3.66 9.45
C ILE A 263 7.99 3.19 8.30
N ILE A 264 9.24 2.82 8.61
CA ILE A 264 10.08 2.09 7.67
C ILE A 264 9.84 0.60 7.90
N ILE A 265 9.47 -0.12 6.83
CA ILE A 265 9.16 -1.54 6.86
C ILE A 265 10.13 -2.29 5.95
N LYS A 266 10.60 -3.44 6.41
CA LYS A 266 11.28 -4.46 5.61
C LYS A 266 10.39 -5.70 5.49
N ASN A 267 10.19 -6.19 4.27
CA ASN A 267 9.46 -7.45 4.03
C ASN A 267 10.42 -8.66 4.00
N LYS A 268 9.86 -9.87 3.86
CA LYS A 268 10.63 -11.13 3.75
C LYS A 268 11.55 -11.21 2.53
N LEU A 269 11.25 -10.46 1.47
CA LEU A 269 12.06 -10.37 0.24
C LEU A 269 13.17 -9.31 0.37
N ASN A 270 13.44 -8.81 1.58
CA ASN A 270 14.41 -7.75 1.84
C ASN A 270 14.13 -6.44 1.09
N HIS A 271 12.88 -6.19 0.69
CA HIS A 271 12.45 -4.89 0.18
C HIS A 271 12.08 -3.95 1.32
N TYR A 272 12.54 -2.71 1.20
CA TYR A 272 12.29 -1.64 2.15
C TYR A 272 11.19 -0.71 1.64
N TYR A 273 10.37 -0.23 2.55
CA TYR A 273 9.28 0.69 2.23
C TYR A 273 9.17 1.78 3.29
N LEU A 274 8.95 3.02 2.85
CA LEU A 274 8.50 4.12 3.70
C LEU A 274 6.97 4.18 3.63
N CYS A 275 6.31 3.94 4.76
CA CYS A 275 4.86 4.01 4.90
C CYS A 275 4.49 5.33 5.57
N ILE A 276 3.85 6.22 4.82
CA ILE A 276 3.51 7.58 5.22
C ILE A 276 2.00 7.63 5.47
N PRO A 277 1.55 7.88 6.70
CA PRO A 277 0.14 8.14 6.95
C PRO A 277 -0.28 9.45 6.27
N GLN A 278 -1.44 9.42 5.62
CA GLN A 278 -2.02 10.58 4.94
C GLN A 278 -3.51 10.69 5.31
N VAL A 279 -4.02 11.92 5.27
CA VAL A 279 -5.44 12.18 5.41
C VAL A 279 -6.16 11.61 4.20
N LEU A 280 -7.27 10.90 4.43
CA LEU A 280 -8.11 10.45 3.34
C LEU A 280 -8.92 11.66 2.84
N ASP A 281 -8.58 12.14 1.65
CA ASP A 281 -9.40 13.12 0.95
C ASP A 281 -10.71 12.43 0.54
N ILE A 282 -11.78 12.67 1.31
CA ILE A 282 -13.12 12.20 0.98
C ILE A 282 -13.55 12.99 -0.25
N ARG A 283 -13.31 12.42 -1.44
CA ARG A 283 -13.98 12.86 -2.66
C ARG A 283 -15.43 12.39 -2.52
N GLY A 284 -16.40 13.30 -2.71
CA GLY A 284 -17.82 12.98 -2.56
C GLY A 284 -18.21 11.73 -3.35
N GLU A 285 -19.24 11.02 -2.88
CA GLU A 285 -19.69 9.70 -3.38
C GLU A 285 -19.99 9.65 -4.88
N ASN A 286 -20.08 10.80 -5.53
CA ASN A 286 -20.33 10.91 -6.96
C ASN A 286 -19.02 11.14 -7.72
N GLN A 287 -18.20 10.09 -7.84
CA GLN A 287 -17.18 10.03 -8.91
C GLN A 287 -17.79 9.79 -10.29
N ALA A 288 -19.11 9.54 -10.36
CA ALA A 288 -19.85 9.59 -11.60
C ALA A 288 -19.94 11.05 -12.08
N PRO A 289 -19.56 11.36 -13.33
CA PRO A 289 -19.89 12.63 -13.94
C PRO A 289 -21.38 12.93 -13.75
N GLN A 290 -21.75 14.18 -13.45
CA GLN A 290 -23.15 14.62 -13.42
C GLN A 290 -23.84 14.55 -14.80
N HIS A 291 -23.12 14.10 -15.82
CA HIS A 291 -23.59 13.95 -17.19
C HIS A 291 -24.02 12.50 -17.48
N SER A 292 -25.34 12.30 -17.43
CA SER A 292 -26.17 11.42 -18.27
C SER A 292 -25.59 10.06 -18.74
N GLY A 293 -26.08 8.99 -18.10
CA GLY A 293 -26.97 8.05 -18.79
C GLY A 293 -26.37 6.76 -19.35
N GLN A 294 -25.06 6.64 -19.46
CA GLN A 294 -24.44 5.39 -19.94
C GLN A 294 -23.91 4.58 -18.76
N VAL A 295 -24.77 3.68 -18.26
CA VAL A 295 -24.41 2.66 -17.28
C VAL A 295 -24.05 1.38 -18.04
N VAL A 296 -22.92 0.78 -17.67
CA VAL A 296 -22.50 -0.51 -18.20
C VAL A 296 -22.22 -1.47 -17.04
N ALA A 297 -22.82 -2.66 -17.09
CA ALA A 297 -22.53 -3.74 -16.18
C ALA A 297 -21.21 -4.41 -16.60
N LEU A 298 -20.30 -4.59 -15.64
CA LEU A 298 -19.01 -5.24 -15.85
C LEU A 298 -19.05 -6.65 -15.25
N ASP A 299 -18.96 -7.69 -16.10
CA ASP A 299 -18.86 -9.09 -15.69
C ASP A 299 -17.44 -9.66 -15.93
N PRO A 300 -16.62 -9.86 -14.87
CA PRO A 300 -15.34 -10.54 -14.98
C PRO A 300 -15.58 -12.05 -15.12
N GLY A 301 -15.73 -12.51 -16.36
CA GLY A 301 -16.01 -13.90 -16.66
C GLY A 301 -14.82 -14.85 -16.45
N VAL A 302 -15.10 -16.15 -16.33
CA VAL A 302 -14.06 -17.19 -16.14
C VAL A 302 -13.23 -17.44 -17.42
N ARG A 303 -13.84 -17.24 -18.60
CA ARG A 303 -13.21 -17.52 -19.92
C ARG A 303 -12.93 -16.26 -20.75
N THR A 304 -13.53 -15.15 -20.36
CA THR A 304 -13.36 -13.84 -21.02
C THR A 304 -12.96 -12.87 -19.93
N PHE A 305 -11.82 -12.20 -20.10
CA PHE A 305 -11.23 -11.34 -19.06
C PHE A 305 -12.25 -10.35 -18.49
N GLN A 306 -12.98 -9.65 -19.36
CA GLN A 306 -14.03 -8.73 -18.96
C GLN A 306 -15.09 -8.65 -20.05
N THR A 307 -16.36 -8.78 -19.66
CA THR A 307 -17.50 -8.50 -20.52
C THR A 307 -18.19 -7.25 -19.99
N THR A 308 -18.74 -6.45 -20.90
CA THR A 308 -19.53 -5.26 -20.56
C THR A 308 -20.90 -5.37 -21.23
N PHE A 309 -21.95 -4.98 -20.52
CA PHE A 309 -23.32 -4.93 -21.05
C PHE A 309 -23.95 -3.58 -20.72
N ASP A 310 -24.46 -2.86 -21.72
CA ASP A 310 -25.14 -1.58 -21.50
C ASP A 310 -26.67 -1.69 -21.59
N LEU A 311 -27.36 -0.63 -21.17
CA LEU A 311 -28.83 -0.56 -21.19
C LEU A 311 -29.44 -0.52 -22.60
N ASN A 312 -28.63 -0.31 -23.64
CA ASN A 312 -29.06 -0.33 -25.04
C ASN A 312 -28.88 -1.72 -25.67
N GLY A 313 -28.49 -2.73 -24.89
CA GLY A 313 -28.31 -4.11 -25.34
C GLY A 313 -26.96 -4.36 -26.04
N TYR A 314 -26.03 -3.41 -26.01
CA TYR A 314 -24.69 -3.62 -26.54
C TYR A 314 -23.85 -4.41 -25.54
N SER A 315 -23.18 -5.43 -26.07
CA SER A 315 -22.22 -6.22 -25.32
C SER A 315 -20.83 -6.06 -25.91
N THR A 316 -19.83 -5.87 -25.05
CA THR A 316 -18.42 -5.84 -25.46
C THR A 316 -17.63 -6.88 -24.69
N LYS A 317 -16.76 -7.60 -25.39
CA LYS A 317 -15.76 -8.49 -24.78
C LYS A 317 -14.39 -7.85 -24.89
N MET A 318 -13.66 -7.84 -23.79
CA MET A 318 -12.27 -7.41 -23.74
C MET A 318 -11.36 -8.64 -23.64
N GLY A 319 -10.18 -8.56 -24.28
CA GLY A 319 -9.16 -9.61 -24.20
C GLY A 319 -9.41 -10.83 -25.08
N LEU A 320 -10.12 -10.69 -26.20
CA LEU A 320 -10.27 -11.77 -27.18
C LEU A 320 -8.99 -11.95 -28.01
N ARG A 321 -8.38 -13.15 -27.94
CA ARG A 321 -7.41 -13.62 -28.95
C ARG A 321 -8.16 -14.09 -30.19
N ARG A 322 -7.85 -13.54 -31.36
CA ARG A 322 -8.38 -14.09 -32.61
C ARG A 322 -7.49 -15.27 -32.98
N CYS A 323 -7.91 -16.51 -32.70
CA CYS A 323 -7.22 -17.67 -33.27
C CYS A 323 -7.33 -17.58 -34.79
N ARG A 324 -6.22 -17.27 -35.48
CA ARG A 324 -6.11 -17.49 -36.92
C ARG A 324 -6.26 -18.98 -37.16
N LYS A 325 -7.41 -19.42 -37.68
CA LYS A 325 -7.50 -20.71 -38.34
C LYS A 325 -6.73 -20.58 -39.66
N ASN A 326 -5.47 -20.95 -39.64
CA ASN A 326 -4.74 -21.21 -40.87
C ASN A 326 -5.33 -22.50 -41.45
N TRP A 327 -5.96 -22.38 -42.62
CA TRP A 327 -6.26 -23.52 -43.50
C TRP A 327 -5.04 -23.78 -44.37
#